data_AF-C7P2K4-F1
#
_entry.id   AF-C7P2K4-F1
#
_cell.length_a   1.000
_cell.length_b   1.000
_cell.length_c   1.000
_cell.angle_alpha   90.00
_cell.angle_beta   90.00
_cell.angle_gamma   90.00
#
_symmetry.space_group_name_H-M   'P 1'
#
loop_
_entity.id
_entity.type
_entity.pdbx_description
1 polymer ?
#
loop_
_entity_poly.entity_id
_entity_poly.type
_entity_poly.pdbx_seq_one_letter_code
_entity_poly.pdbx_strand_id
1 'polypeptide(L)' 'MESENSYLAIITVLLSIITLEIVSDSTSGLFQDIGSAIAILVLLILPLYLVGRIVYSMVG' A
#
# COMPACT_ATOMS: atom_id res chain seq x y z
N MET A 1 -5.75 -5.12 -20.27
CA MET A 1 -4.80 -4.00 -20.38
C MET A 1 -5.22 -2.77 -19.58
N GLU A 2 -6.51 -2.43 -19.42
CA GLU A 2 -6.90 -1.32 -18.51
C GLU A 2 -6.64 -1.61 -17.02
N SER A 3 -6.89 -2.83 -16.56
CA SER A 3 -6.73 -3.22 -15.14
C SER A 3 -5.28 -3.15 -14.64
N GLU A 4 -4.31 -3.32 -15.53
CA GLU A 4 -2.89 -3.37 -15.21
C GLU A 4 -2.35 -1.95 -14.92
N ASN A 5 -2.81 -0.96 -15.70
CA ASN A 5 -2.51 0.45 -15.47
C ASN A 5 -3.13 0.97 -14.17
N SER A 6 -4.35 0.56 -13.82
CA SER A 6 -4.98 0.93 -12.55
C SER A 6 -4.23 0.37 -11.34
N TYR A 7 -3.74 -0.88 -11.44
CA TYR A 7 -2.99 -1.51 -10.36
C TYR A 7 -1.63 -0.84 -10.14
N LEU A 8 -0.93 -0.51 -11.23
CA LEU A 8 0.32 0.25 -11.18
C LEU A 8 0.12 1.67 -10.65
N ALA A 9 -0.99 2.33 -10.98
CA ALA A 9 -1.32 3.65 -10.44
C ALA A 9 -1.49 3.62 -8.91
N ILE A 10 -2.20 2.62 -8.38
CA ILE A 10 -2.38 2.43 -6.93
C ILE A 10 -1.03 2.22 -6.25
N ILE A 11 -0.19 1.34 -6.79
CA ILE A 11 1.15 1.07 -6.26
C ILE A 11 2.01 2.35 -6.27
N THR A 12 1.94 3.14 -7.36
CA THR A 12 2.71 4.38 -7.51
C THR A 12 2.28 5.46 -6.51
N VAL A 13 0.98 5.57 -6.22
CA VAL A 13 0.45 6.49 -5.22
C VAL A 13 0.91 6.08 -3.81
N LEU A 14 0.81 4.79 -3.47
CA LEU A 14 1.27 4.28 -2.17
C LEU A 14 2.79 4.48 -1.99
N LEU A 15 3.59 4.20 -3.02
CA LEU A 15 5.04 4.44 -3.01
C LEU A 15 5.37 5.93 -2.87
N SER A 16 4.62 6.82 -3.52
CA SER A 16 4.81 8.27 -3.36
C SER A 16 4.56 8.72 -1.94
N ILE A 17 3.50 8.21 -1.28
CA ILE A 17 3.17 8.57 0.10
C ILE A 17 4.29 8.11 1.06
N ILE A 18 4.76 6.87 0.91
CA ILE A 18 5.88 6.33 1.70
C ILE A 18 7.16 7.12 1.45
N THR A 19 7.44 7.47 0.20
CA THR A 19 8.63 8.27 -0.15
C THR A 19 8.53 9.69 0.45
N LEU A 20 7.34 10.29 0.44
CA LEU A 20 7.11 11.60 1.04
C LEU A 20 7.33 11.57 2.56
N GLU A 21 6.92 10.50 3.22
CA GLU A 21 7.17 10.26 4.66
C GLU A 21 8.66 10.15 4.97
N ILE A 22 9.41 9.39 4.16
CA ILE A 22 10.85 9.13 4.38
C ILE A 22 11.73 10.36 4.12
N VAL A 23 11.42 11.14 3.08
CA VAL A 23 12.30 12.21 2.59
C VAL A 23 12.01 13.56 3.26
N SER A 24 10.83 13.73 3.86
CA SER A 24 10.47 14.97 4.52
C SER A 24 10.98 14.99 5.96
N ASP A 25 12.18 15.56 6.13
CA ASP A 25 12.76 15.95 7.44
C ASP A 25 11.86 16.94 8.23
N SER A 26 10.76 17.41 7.65
CA SER A 26 9.82 18.40 8.21
C SER A 26 8.37 17.91 8.31
N THR A 27 8.10 16.61 8.08
CA THR A 27 6.73 16.09 8.29
C THR A 27 6.50 16.00 9.79
N SER A 28 5.80 17.00 10.33
CA SER A 28 5.27 17.04 11.70
C SER A 28 4.92 15.62 12.17
N GLY A 29 5.36 15.19 13.36
CA GLY A 29 5.25 13.79 13.83
C GLY A 29 3.92 13.08 13.58
N LEU A 30 2.81 13.82 13.50
CA LEU A 30 1.51 13.34 13.01
C LEU A 30 1.53 12.64 11.64
N PHE A 31 2.30 13.13 10.66
CA PHE A 31 2.40 12.49 9.35
C PHE A 31 3.24 11.22 9.39
N GLN A 32 4.25 11.16 10.25
CA GLN A 32 5.04 9.95 10.48
C GLN A 32 4.22 8.90 11.24
N ASP A 33 3.41 9.32 12.22
CA ASP A 33 2.51 8.44 12.95
C ASP A 33 1.38 7.90 12.03
N ILE A 34 0.80 8.76 11.19
CA ILE A 34 -0.24 8.35 10.23
C ILE A 34 0.36 7.49 9.10
N GLY A 35 1.51 7.89 8.56
CA GLY A 35 2.22 7.16 7.50
C GLY A 35 2.62 5.76 7.96
N SER A 36 3.25 5.65 9.13
CA SER A 36 3.59 4.36 9.73
C SER A 36 2.36 3.51 10.06
N ALA A 37 1.27 4.09 10.57
CA ALA A 37 0.03 3.35 10.83
C ALA A 37 -0.60 2.79 9.53
N ILE A 38 -0.62 3.58 8.46
CA ILE A 38 -1.10 3.15 7.15
C ILE A 38 -0.17 2.08 6.56
N ALA A 39 1.15 2.23 6.68
CA ALA A 39 2.12 1.25 6.22
C ALA A 39 1.94 -0.10 6.92
N ILE A 40 1.71 -0.10 8.24
CA ILE A 40 1.42 -1.32 9.02
C ILE A 40 0.10 -1.96 8.53
N LEU A 41 -0.95 -1.17 8.31
CA LEU A 41 -2.22 -1.69 7.79
C LEU A 41 -2.05 -2.31 6.40
N VAL A 42 -1.29 -1.68 5.51
CA VAL A 42 -1.00 -2.23 4.18
C VAL A 42 -0.20 -3.53 4.30
N LEU A 43 0.83 -3.58 5.15
CA LEU A 43 1.63 -4.78 5.37
C LEU A 43 0.81 -5.96 5.94
N LEU A 44 -0.27 -5.70 6.67
CA LEU A 44 -1.16 -6.74 7.20
C LEU A 44 -2.26 -7.14 6.21
N ILE A 45 -2.89 -6.16 5.57
CA ILE A 45 -4.05 -6.40 4.69
C ILE A 45 -3.62 -6.96 3.33
N LEU A 46 -2.50 -6.49 2.78
CA LEU A 46 -1.99 -6.94 1.48
C LEU A 46 -1.72 -8.45 1.41
N PRO A 47 -1.01 -9.09 2.37
CA PRO A 47 -0.81 -10.54 2.34
C PRO A 47 -2.12 -11.30 2.54
N LEU A 48 -3.03 -10.84 3.40
CA LEU A 48 -4.36 -11.46 3.55
C LEU A 48 -5.16 -11.42 2.25
N TYR A 49 -5.14 -10.27 1.56
CA TYR A 49 -5.80 -10.09 0.28
C TYR A 49 -5.19 -10.99 -0.81
N LEU A 50 -3.86 -11.07 -0.87
CA LEU A 50 -3.16 -11.94 -1.82
C LEU A 50 -3.47 -13.42 -1.56
N VAL A 51 -3.45 -13.86 -0.30
CA VAL A 51 -3.82 -15.23 0.08
C VAL A 51 -5.26 -15.52 -0.27
N GLY A 52 -6.20 -14.63 0.09
CA GLY A 52 -7.61 -14.78 -0.26
C GLY A 52 -7.81 -14.88 -1.78
N ARG A 53 -7.14 -14.01 -2.55
CA ARG A 53 -7.18 -14.04 -4.02
C ARG A 53 -6.64 -15.35 -4.59
N ILE A 54 -5.54 -15.87 -4.06
CA ILE A 54 -4.97 -17.16 -4.48
C ILE A 54 -5.94 -18.32 -4.18
N VAL A 55 -6.54 -18.33 -2.98
CA VAL A 55 -7.51 -19.37 -2.60
C VAL A 55 -8.75 -19.32 -3.49
N TYR A 56 -9.32 -18.13 -3.72
CA TYR A 56 -10.44 -17.98 -4.65
C TYR A 56 -10.10 -18.39 -6.08
N SER A 57 -8.88 -18.11 -6.53
CA SER A 57 -8.36 -18.52 -7.84
C SER A 57 -8.12 -20.02 -7.98
N MET A 58 -7.99 -20.77 -6.87
CA MET A 58 -7.83 -22.24 -6.91
C MET A 58 -9.17 -22.98 -6.83
N VAL A 59 -10.21 -22.31 -6.34
CA VAL A 59 -11.54 -22.92 -6.10
C VAL A 59 -12.51 -22.64 -7.27
N GLY A 60 -12.27 -21.60 -8.08
CA GLY A 60 -13.00 -21.31 -9.32
C GLY A 60 -12.27 -21.79 -10.56
#